data_AF-A0A4Y9SGP5-F1
#
_entry.id   AF-A0A4Y9SGP5-F1
#
_cell.length_a   1.000
_cell.length_b   1.000
_cell.length_c   1.000
_cell.angle_alpha   90.00
_cell.angle_beta   90.00
_cell.angle_gamma   90.00
#
_symmetry.space_group_name_H-M   'P 1'
#
loop_
_entity.id
_entity.type
_entity.pdbx_description
1 polymer ?
#
loop_
_entity_poly.entity_id
_entity_poly.type
_entity_poly.pdbx_seq_one_letter_code
_entity_poly.pdbx_strand_id
1 'polypeptide(L)'
;MRTTLIAAAAAMLLASVPAFAQPGNGGAKYSDVGSADVKVTDVVPNFVAATVPLFAAETALLSAVGGKADADRLQTAAKGLTNDATRGALDEINTAHMDALAGLEKALAAKPTLDEGARKQFADALRNLGVGLAEYTKMNRDLEPLRKKWRGGGTTTAPLYVAKGMPFALKSLGSAAKAAVEYAQANNIPVAPEAQSAVAAL
;
A
#
# COMPACT_ATOMS: atom_id res chain seq x y z
N MET A 1 -52.20 9.24 -0.77
CA MET A 1 -51.15 10.01 -1.46
C MET A 1 -50.66 11.14 -0.56
N ARG A 2 -49.50 10.98 0.07
CA ARG A 2 -48.73 12.08 0.68
C ARG A 2 -47.26 11.72 0.57
N THR A 3 -46.57 12.39 -0.35
CA THR A 3 -45.17 12.22 -0.69
C THR A 3 -44.34 13.19 0.15
N THR A 4 -43.46 12.70 0.99
CA THR A 4 -42.54 13.54 1.79
C THR A 4 -41.17 13.53 1.11
N LEU A 5 -40.81 14.66 0.50
CA LEU A 5 -39.47 14.96 -0.02
C LEU A 5 -38.56 15.35 1.15
N ILE A 6 -37.45 14.62 1.35
CA ILE A 6 -36.34 15.07 2.19
C ILE A 6 -35.23 15.56 1.25
N ALA A 7 -35.02 16.87 1.26
CA ALA A 7 -33.94 17.54 0.57
C ALA A 7 -32.62 17.30 1.33
N ALA A 8 -31.66 16.63 0.68
CA ALA A 8 -30.28 16.53 1.15
C ALA A 8 -29.49 17.74 0.62
N ALA A 9 -29.34 18.77 1.46
CA ALA A 9 -28.35 19.82 1.28
C ALA A 9 -27.03 19.36 1.92
N ALA A 10 -26.15 18.77 1.11
CA ALA A 10 -24.76 18.55 1.50
C ALA A 10 -23.94 19.76 1.03
N ALA A 11 -23.58 20.62 1.98
CA ALA A 11 -22.73 21.78 1.78
C ALA A 11 -21.36 21.34 1.23
N MET A 12 -21.00 21.87 0.05
CA MET A 12 -19.63 21.86 -0.46
C MET A 12 -18.76 22.72 0.47
N LEU A 13 -17.99 22.07 1.33
CA LEU A 13 -16.89 22.72 2.04
C LEU A 13 -15.72 22.91 1.05
N LEU A 14 -15.46 24.18 0.77
CA LEU A 14 -14.30 24.70 0.06
C LEU A 14 -13.02 24.16 0.71
N ALA A 15 -12.34 23.24 0.04
CA ALA A 15 -10.98 22.86 0.37
C ALA A 15 -10.05 23.98 -0.13
N SER A 16 -9.52 24.75 0.82
CA SER A 16 -8.38 25.64 0.61
C SER A 16 -7.20 24.82 0.09
N VAL A 17 -6.90 24.94 -1.21
CA VAL A 17 -5.71 24.36 -1.82
C VAL A 17 -4.51 25.20 -1.36
N PRO A 18 -3.56 24.68 -0.57
CA PRO A 18 -2.28 25.36 -0.45
C PRO A 18 -1.57 25.26 -1.82
N ALA A 19 -1.34 26.41 -2.42
CA ALA A 19 -0.42 26.56 -3.54
C ALA A 19 0.98 26.13 -3.08
N PHE A 20 1.37 24.89 -3.38
CA PHE A 20 2.77 24.48 -3.30
C PHE A 20 3.42 24.72 -4.66
N ALA A 21 4.49 25.49 -4.58
CA ALA A 21 5.24 26.05 -5.69
C ALA A 21 5.77 25.00 -6.68
N GLN A 22 5.79 25.44 -7.93
CA GLN A 22 6.43 24.87 -9.12
C GLN A 22 7.97 24.64 -8.93
N PRO A 23 8.63 23.97 -9.88
CA PRO A 23 9.59 22.90 -9.68
C PRO A 23 11.01 23.44 -9.43
N GLY A 24 11.52 23.23 -8.21
CA GLY A 24 12.92 23.45 -7.89
C GLY A 24 13.76 22.26 -8.35
N ASN A 25 14.44 22.45 -9.48
CA ASN A 25 15.49 21.62 -10.04
C ASN A 25 16.60 21.29 -9.00
N GLY A 26 16.36 20.30 -8.15
CA GLY A 26 17.31 19.79 -7.16
C GLY A 26 18.23 18.74 -7.76
N GLY A 27 19.08 19.16 -8.70
CA GLY A 27 20.17 18.35 -9.25
C GLY A 27 21.22 18.03 -8.19
N ALA A 28 20.93 17.08 -7.29
CA ALA A 28 21.94 16.46 -6.44
C ALA A 28 22.65 15.37 -7.26
N LYS A 29 23.89 15.65 -7.67
CA LYS A 29 24.74 14.62 -8.29
C LYS A 29 25.00 13.52 -7.26
N TYR A 30 24.48 12.33 -7.54
CA TYR A 30 24.82 11.09 -6.87
C TYR A 30 26.19 10.60 -7.38
N SER A 31 27.29 11.18 -6.89
CA SER A 31 28.63 10.77 -7.33
C SER A 31 29.28 9.65 -6.50
N ASP A 32 28.70 9.21 -5.36
CA ASP A 32 29.37 8.24 -4.46
C ASP A 32 28.61 6.94 -4.18
N VAL A 33 27.57 6.59 -4.95
CA VAL A 33 26.88 5.28 -4.82
C VAL A 33 27.29 4.32 -5.96
N GLY A 34 28.54 4.42 -6.41
CA GLY A 34 29.08 3.69 -7.57
C GLY A 34 29.35 2.19 -7.37
N SER A 35 28.73 1.51 -6.40
CA SER A 35 28.97 0.06 -6.19
C SER A 35 27.80 -0.69 -5.54
N ALA A 36 26.57 -0.24 -5.73
CA ALA A 36 25.39 -1.04 -5.42
C ALA A 36 24.69 -1.38 -6.73
N ASP A 37 24.32 -2.66 -6.92
CA ASP A 37 23.55 -3.11 -8.09
C ASP A 37 22.19 -2.39 -8.24
N VAL A 38 21.74 -1.68 -7.19
CA VAL A 38 20.56 -0.81 -7.20
C VAL A 38 20.99 0.63 -7.47
N LYS A 39 20.61 1.16 -8.64
CA LYS A 39 20.77 2.59 -8.94
C LYS A 39 19.76 3.37 -8.11
N VAL A 40 20.23 4.42 -7.43
CA VAL A 40 19.36 5.24 -6.57
C VAL A 40 18.23 5.92 -7.35
N THR A 41 18.44 6.16 -8.65
CA THR A 41 17.42 6.66 -9.58
C THR A 41 16.25 5.70 -9.78
N ASP A 42 16.47 4.40 -9.58
CA ASP A 42 15.49 3.35 -9.87
C ASP A 42 14.67 2.97 -8.62
N VAL A 43 15.05 3.47 -7.45
CA VAL A 43 14.43 3.14 -6.15
C VAL A 43 12.96 3.58 -6.10
N VAL A 44 12.65 4.82 -6.46
CA VAL A 44 11.26 5.32 -6.43
C VAL A 44 10.40 4.66 -7.52
N PRO A 45 10.86 4.54 -8.79
CA PRO A 45 10.10 3.79 -9.81
C PRO A 45 9.84 2.33 -9.45
N ASN A 46 10.84 1.61 -8.93
CA ASN A 46 10.67 0.21 -8.50
C ASN A 46 9.71 0.10 -7.31
N PHE A 47 9.74 1.09 -6.41
CA PHE A 47 8.78 1.17 -5.32
C PHE A 47 7.35 1.38 -5.83
N VAL A 48 7.12 2.35 -6.71
CA VAL A 48 5.79 2.56 -7.30
C VAL A 48 5.31 1.28 -8.00
N ALA A 49 6.18 0.64 -8.78
CA ALA A 49 5.85 -0.59 -9.49
C ALA A 49 5.47 -1.76 -8.57
N ALA A 50 6.15 -1.93 -7.43
CA ALA A 50 5.85 -2.99 -6.47
C ALA A 50 4.62 -2.68 -5.59
N THR A 51 4.36 -1.40 -5.33
CA THR A 51 3.37 -0.98 -4.33
C THR A 51 1.99 -0.70 -4.90
N VAL A 52 1.87 -0.20 -6.13
CA VAL A 52 0.57 -0.05 -6.81
C VAL A 52 -0.21 -1.37 -6.90
N PRO A 53 0.35 -2.49 -7.39
CA PRO A 53 -0.39 -3.75 -7.47
C PRO A 53 -0.73 -4.32 -6.07
N LEU A 54 0.16 -4.12 -5.09
CA LEU A 54 -0.09 -4.50 -3.70
C LEU A 54 -1.32 -3.77 -3.12
N PHE A 55 -1.38 -2.45 -3.28
CA PHE A 55 -2.53 -1.66 -2.82
C PHE A 55 -3.81 -1.98 -3.59
N ALA A 56 -3.72 -2.31 -4.88
CA ALA A 56 -4.87 -2.78 -5.64
C ALA A 56 -5.43 -4.11 -5.06
N ALA A 57 -4.56 -5.01 -4.61
CA ALA A 57 -4.98 -6.24 -3.94
C ALA A 57 -5.61 -5.97 -2.56
N GLU A 58 -5.01 -5.10 -1.75
CA GLU A 58 -5.54 -4.72 -0.43
C GLU A 58 -6.91 -4.05 -0.53
N THR A 59 -7.08 -3.11 -1.46
CA THR A 59 -8.37 -2.44 -1.70
C THR A 59 -9.43 -3.42 -2.18
N ALA A 60 -9.07 -4.41 -3.00
CA ALA A 60 -9.98 -5.46 -3.44
C ALA A 60 -10.38 -6.41 -2.29
N LEU A 61 -9.45 -6.76 -1.41
CA LEU A 61 -9.73 -7.54 -0.19
C LEU A 61 -10.66 -6.77 0.75
N LEU A 62 -10.33 -5.52 1.06
CA LEU A 62 -11.16 -4.64 1.89
C LEU A 62 -12.58 -4.51 1.31
N SER A 63 -12.68 -4.30 -0.01
CA SER A 63 -13.98 -4.20 -0.69
C SER A 63 -14.80 -5.49 -0.55
N ALA A 64 -14.15 -6.66 -0.63
CA ALA A 64 -14.82 -7.94 -0.47
C ALA A 64 -15.36 -8.14 0.96
N VAL A 65 -14.66 -7.62 1.99
CA VAL A 65 -15.05 -7.79 3.40
C VAL A 65 -15.83 -6.61 3.99
N GLY A 66 -16.27 -5.65 3.17
CA GLY A 66 -17.09 -4.51 3.60
C GLY A 66 -16.31 -3.29 4.11
N GLY A 67 -14.98 -3.27 3.96
CA GLY A 67 -14.08 -2.16 4.32
C GLY A 67 -13.98 -1.05 3.26
N LYS A 68 -15.11 -0.66 2.65
CA LYS A 68 -15.11 0.24 1.48
C LYS A 68 -14.47 1.61 1.75
N ALA A 69 -14.65 2.19 2.93
CA ALA A 69 -14.08 3.49 3.27
C ALA A 69 -12.54 3.46 3.27
N ASP A 70 -11.95 2.42 3.87
CA ASP A 70 -10.49 2.23 3.90
C ASP A 70 -9.96 1.88 2.51
N ALA A 71 -10.71 1.10 1.72
CA ALA A 71 -10.38 0.80 0.33
C ALA A 71 -10.35 2.07 -0.53
N ASP A 72 -11.37 2.92 -0.44
CA ASP A 72 -11.47 4.16 -1.22
C ASP A 72 -10.35 5.15 -0.82
N ARG A 73 -10.00 5.19 0.48
CA ARG A 73 -8.89 6.02 0.99
C ARG A 73 -7.54 5.54 0.47
N LEU A 74 -7.25 4.24 0.58
CA LEU A 74 -6.00 3.66 0.08
C LEU A 74 -5.91 3.81 -1.44
N GLN A 75 -6.99 3.59 -2.18
CA GLN A 75 -7.02 3.77 -3.62
C GLN A 75 -6.74 5.24 -4.02
N THR A 76 -7.25 6.19 -3.25
CA THR A 76 -7.00 7.62 -3.48
C THR A 76 -5.55 7.97 -3.21
N ALA A 77 -4.98 7.50 -2.10
CA ALA A 77 -3.57 7.70 -1.78
C ALA A 77 -2.65 7.04 -2.83
N ALA A 78 -3.00 5.84 -3.30
CA ALA A 78 -2.27 5.12 -4.33
C ALA A 78 -2.19 5.88 -5.67
N LYS A 79 -3.23 6.67 -6.03
CA LYS A 79 -3.19 7.54 -7.23
C LYS A 79 -2.17 8.67 -7.09
N GLY A 80 -1.83 9.07 -5.86
CA GLY A 80 -0.78 10.04 -5.57
C GLY A 80 0.63 9.45 -5.65
N LEU A 81 0.77 8.12 -5.75
CA LEU A 81 2.06 7.45 -5.84
C LEU A 81 2.61 7.55 -7.26
N THR A 82 3.49 8.52 -7.48
CA THR A 82 4.17 8.77 -8.75
C THR A 82 5.69 8.78 -8.57
N ASN A 83 6.44 8.75 -9.66
CA ASN A 83 7.90 8.80 -9.61
C ASN A 83 8.45 10.09 -8.96
N ASP A 84 7.64 11.15 -8.93
CA ASP A 84 7.97 12.44 -8.33
C ASP A 84 7.30 12.66 -6.96
N ALA A 85 6.83 11.57 -6.31
CA ALA A 85 6.14 11.66 -5.02
C ALA A 85 7.00 12.38 -3.98
N THR A 86 6.43 13.43 -3.39
CA THR A 86 7.06 14.18 -2.31
C THR A 86 7.02 13.37 -1.01
N ARG A 87 7.84 13.75 -0.02
CA ARG A 87 7.80 13.13 1.32
C ARG A 87 6.39 13.16 1.94
N GLY A 88 5.67 14.26 1.80
CA GLY A 88 4.30 14.38 2.34
C GLY A 88 3.33 13.38 1.69
N ALA A 89 3.44 13.19 0.37
CA ALA A 89 2.64 12.18 -0.33
C ALA A 89 3.00 10.75 0.14
N LEU A 90 4.29 10.47 0.36
CA LEU A 90 4.75 9.18 0.89
C LEU A 90 4.25 8.94 2.34
N ASP A 91 4.20 9.98 3.17
CA ASP A 91 3.63 9.91 4.52
C ASP A 91 2.14 9.61 4.50
N GLU A 92 1.37 10.32 3.66
CA GLU A 92 -0.06 10.10 3.50
C GLU A 92 -0.38 8.69 3.00
N ILE A 93 0.40 8.20 2.04
CA ILE A 93 0.31 6.83 1.53
C ILE A 93 0.59 5.81 2.64
N ASN A 94 1.65 6.02 3.41
CA ASN A 94 1.99 5.12 4.51
C ASN A 94 0.87 5.08 5.56
N THR A 95 0.29 6.23 5.93
CA THR A 95 -0.86 6.27 6.84
C THR A 95 -2.06 5.55 6.25
N ALA A 96 -2.44 5.82 5.00
CA ALA A 96 -3.59 5.18 4.36
C ALA A 96 -3.42 3.65 4.25
N HIS A 97 -2.20 3.17 3.99
CA HIS A 97 -1.88 1.75 3.96
C HIS A 97 -1.97 1.11 5.35
N MET A 98 -1.44 1.74 6.41
CA MET A 98 -1.59 1.22 7.78
C MET A 98 -3.05 1.15 8.22
N ASP A 99 -3.83 2.21 7.93
CA ASP A 99 -5.27 2.25 8.20
C ASP A 99 -5.99 1.12 7.46
N ALA A 100 -5.64 0.89 6.19
CA ALA A 100 -6.20 -0.20 5.37
C ALA A 100 -5.88 -1.59 5.92
N LEU A 101 -4.64 -1.84 6.35
CA LEU A 101 -4.25 -3.13 6.95
C LEU A 101 -4.99 -3.38 8.26
N ALA A 102 -5.06 -2.38 9.14
CA ALA A 102 -5.81 -2.48 10.39
C ALA A 102 -7.33 -2.65 10.14
N GLY A 103 -7.87 -1.93 9.16
CA GLY A 103 -9.26 -2.07 8.71
C GLY A 103 -9.56 -3.46 8.18
N LEU A 104 -8.63 -4.05 7.42
CA LEU A 104 -8.74 -5.40 6.87
C LEU A 104 -8.75 -6.44 7.99
N GLU A 105 -7.80 -6.38 8.91
CA GLU A 105 -7.76 -7.29 10.08
C GLU A 105 -9.05 -7.20 10.90
N LYS A 106 -9.52 -5.97 11.16
CA LYS A 106 -10.78 -5.75 11.90
C LYS A 106 -11.99 -6.31 11.15
N ALA A 107 -12.07 -6.10 9.85
CA ALA A 107 -13.16 -6.62 9.03
C ALA A 107 -13.14 -8.15 9.01
N LEU A 108 -11.98 -8.78 8.84
CA LEU A 108 -11.83 -10.25 8.88
C LEU A 108 -12.17 -10.83 10.25
N ALA A 109 -11.77 -10.16 11.33
CA ALA A 109 -12.09 -10.55 12.70
C ALA A 109 -13.61 -10.52 12.99
N ALA A 110 -14.36 -9.67 12.29
CA ALA A 110 -15.83 -9.65 12.34
C ALA A 110 -16.47 -10.85 11.63
N LYS A 111 -15.67 -11.68 10.95
CA LYS A 111 -16.08 -12.89 10.23
C LYS A 111 -17.27 -12.65 9.30
N PRO A 112 -17.16 -11.71 8.33
CA PRO A 112 -18.24 -11.42 7.39
C PRO A 112 -18.59 -12.69 6.63
N THR A 113 -19.86 -12.85 6.25
CA THR A 113 -20.24 -13.90 5.30
C THR A 113 -20.11 -13.36 3.89
N LEU A 114 -19.28 -14.00 3.07
CA LEU A 114 -19.12 -13.61 1.66
C LEU A 114 -20.04 -14.45 0.78
N ASP A 115 -20.76 -13.79 -0.13
CA ASP A 115 -21.46 -14.46 -1.21
C ASP A 115 -20.48 -15.05 -2.24
N GLU A 116 -20.97 -15.78 -3.24
CA GLU A 116 -20.11 -16.45 -4.23
C GLU A 116 -19.24 -15.48 -5.03
N GLY A 117 -19.77 -14.31 -5.40
CA GLY A 117 -19.03 -13.28 -6.11
C GLY A 117 -17.93 -12.68 -5.24
N ALA A 118 -18.26 -12.33 -4.00
CA ALA A 118 -17.33 -11.79 -3.02
C ALA A 118 -16.24 -12.80 -2.63
N ARG A 119 -16.57 -14.10 -2.54
CA ARG A 119 -15.58 -15.17 -2.29
C ARG A 119 -14.57 -15.28 -3.43
N LYS A 120 -15.03 -15.21 -4.68
CA LYS A 120 -14.14 -15.22 -5.85
C LYS A 120 -13.23 -13.98 -5.86
N GLN A 121 -13.81 -12.81 -5.66
CA GLN A 121 -13.05 -11.56 -5.56
C GLN A 121 -12.02 -11.63 -4.44
N PHE A 122 -12.39 -12.18 -3.28
CA PHE A 122 -11.49 -12.36 -2.15
C PHE A 122 -10.32 -13.30 -2.50
N ALA A 123 -10.60 -14.43 -3.14
CA ALA A 123 -9.56 -15.39 -3.57
C ALA A 123 -8.58 -14.77 -4.58
N ASP A 124 -9.10 -14.08 -5.59
CA ASP A 124 -8.29 -13.40 -6.61
C ASP A 124 -7.43 -12.29 -5.99
N ALA A 125 -8.02 -11.49 -5.10
CA ALA A 125 -7.33 -10.43 -4.38
C ALA A 125 -6.26 -10.99 -3.43
N LEU A 126 -6.53 -12.12 -2.74
CA LEU A 126 -5.56 -12.78 -1.86
C LEU A 126 -4.37 -13.33 -2.64
N ARG A 127 -4.60 -13.89 -3.83
CA ARG A 127 -3.51 -14.28 -4.74
C ARG A 127 -2.63 -13.08 -5.12
N ASN A 128 -3.25 -12.00 -5.56
CA ASN A 128 -2.54 -10.78 -5.96
C ASN A 128 -1.78 -10.15 -4.80
N LEU A 129 -2.34 -10.20 -3.59
CA LEU A 129 -1.66 -9.78 -2.36
C LEU A 129 -0.40 -10.62 -2.15
N GLY A 130 -0.49 -11.94 -2.30
CA GLY A 130 0.66 -12.84 -2.20
C GLY A 130 1.78 -12.50 -3.20
N VAL A 131 1.43 -12.23 -4.45
CA VAL A 131 2.39 -11.81 -5.48
C VAL A 131 3.04 -10.47 -5.10
N GLY A 132 2.23 -9.46 -4.77
CA GLY A 132 2.72 -8.13 -4.38
C GLY A 132 3.57 -8.18 -3.11
N LEU A 133 3.22 -9.02 -2.14
CA LEU A 133 3.97 -9.22 -0.90
C LEU A 133 5.35 -9.83 -1.16
N ALA A 134 5.44 -10.81 -2.08
CA ALA A 134 6.72 -11.40 -2.48
C ALA A 134 7.62 -10.36 -3.17
N GLU A 135 7.06 -9.53 -4.06
CA GLU A 135 7.79 -8.44 -4.72
C GLU A 135 8.24 -7.37 -3.72
N TYR A 136 7.36 -6.97 -2.80
CA TYR A 136 7.66 -5.98 -1.76
C TYR A 136 8.75 -6.48 -0.80
N THR A 137 8.70 -7.76 -0.42
CA THR A 137 9.73 -8.41 0.41
C THR A 137 11.08 -8.46 -0.31
N LYS A 138 11.09 -8.84 -1.60
CA LYS A 138 12.29 -8.82 -2.45
C LYS A 138 12.88 -7.42 -2.51
N MET A 139 12.06 -6.41 -2.79
CA MET A 139 12.49 -5.01 -2.85
C MET A 139 13.11 -4.55 -1.52
N ASN A 140 12.47 -4.86 -0.37
CA ASN A 140 13.01 -4.48 0.93
C ASN A 140 14.40 -5.09 1.20
N ARG A 141 14.64 -6.32 0.74
CA ARG A 141 15.97 -6.96 0.78
C ARG A 141 16.96 -6.26 -0.17
N ASP A 142 16.54 -5.95 -1.39
CA ASP A 142 17.39 -5.28 -2.38
C ASP A 142 17.78 -3.85 -1.94
N LEU A 143 16.98 -3.20 -1.08
CA LEU A 143 17.27 -1.90 -0.47
C LEU A 143 18.17 -1.98 0.78
N GLU A 144 18.44 -3.16 1.33
CA GLU A 144 19.27 -3.35 2.53
C GLU A 144 20.73 -2.84 2.35
N PRO A 145 21.42 -3.11 1.22
CA PRO A 145 22.77 -2.58 0.99
C PRO A 145 22.78 -1.04 0.93
N LEU A 146 21.75 -0.44 0.34
CA LEU A 146 21.61 1.02 0.25
C LEU A 146 21.43 1.63 1.65
N ARG A 147 20.62 1.01 2.52
CA ARG A 147 20.46 1.40 3.92
C ARG A 147 21.79 1.31 4.70
N LYS A 148 22.54 0.22 4.54
CA LYS A 148 23.81 -0.03 5.24
C LYS A 148 24.92 0.94 4.84
N LYS A 149 24.97 1.35 3.57
CA LYS A 149 25.99 2.28 3.04
C LYS A 149 25.71 3.74 3.41
N TRP A 150 24.51 4.07 3.86
CA TRP A 150 24.16 5.43 4.25
C TRP A 150 24.74 5.77 5.63
N ARG A 151 25.75 6.64 5.65
CA ARG A 151 26.28 7.28 6.87
C ARG A 151 25.72 8.70 6.90
N GLY A 152 24.74 8.95 7.76
CA GLY A 152 23.87 10.12 7.73
C GLY A 152 24.58 11.48 7.60
N GLY A 153 23.95 12.43 6.90
CA GLY A 153 24.47 13.79 6.74
C GLY A 153 23.88 14.64 5.60
N GLY A 154 22.89 14.17 4.84
CA GLY A 154 22.29 14.91 3.72
C GLY A 154 20.77 14.98 3.79
N THR A 155 20.19 15.95 3.08
CA THR A 155 18.74 16.13 2.87
C THR A 155 18.08 14.81 2.45
N THR A 156 17.05 14.39 3.17
CA THR A 156 16.33 13.13 2.92
C THR A 156 15.59 13.21 1.58
N THR A 157 16.16 12.63 0.52
CA THR A 157 15.52 12.52 -0.79
C THR A 157 14.46 11.42 -0.78
N ALA A 158 13.48 11.46 -1.70
CA ALA A 158 12.44 10.44 -1.82
C ALA A 158 13.00 8.99 -1.92
N PRO A 159 14.09 8.70 -2.67
CA PRO A 159 14.76 7.39 -2.65
C PRO A 159 15.25 6.96 -1.27
N LEU A 160 15.82 7.89 -0.48
CA LEU A 160 16.25 7.60 0.89
C LEU A 160 15.07 7.46 1.84
N TYR A 161 13.98 8.19 1.61
CA TYR A 161 12.74 8.05 2.35
C TYR A 161 12.11 6.67 2.13
N VAL A 162 12.03 6.22 0.87
CA VAL A 162 11.62 4.88 0.46
C VAL A 162 12.53 3.81 1.08
N ALA A 163 13.85 3.98 0.97
CA ALA A 163 14.81 3.02 1.51
C ALA A 163 14.79 2.94 3.04
N LYS A 164 14.56 4.04 3.76
CA LYS A 164 14.57 4.10 5.23
C LYS A 164 13.20 3.87 5.88
N GLY A 165 12.14 4.32 5.21
CA GLY A 165 10.77 4.35 5.70
C GLY A 165 9.95 3.10 5.38
N MET A 166 10.49 2.13 4.64
CA MET A 166 9.77 0.89 4.30
C MET A 166 10.27 -0.43 4.91
N PRO A 167 10.73 -0.45 6.16
CA PRO A 167 10.45 -1.59 7.02
C PRO A 167 9.10 -1.45 7.76
N PHE A 168 8.37 -0.34 7.63
CA PHE A 168 7.24 -0.02 8.52
C PHE A 168 6.01 -0.92 8.35
N ALA A 169 5.79 -1.51 7.18
CA ALA A 169 4.57 -2.26 6.92
C ALA A 169 4.75 -3.77 6.79
N LEU A 170 5.95 -4.30 6.55
CA LEU A 170 6.11 -5.75 6.28
C LEU A 170 5.50 -6.63 7.36
N LYS A 171 5.66 -6.23 8.63
CA LYS A 171 5.07 -6.97 9.76
C LYS A 171 3.55 -6.85 9.80
N SER A 172 3.00 -5.64 9.63
CA SER A 172 1.56 -5.39 9.62
C SER A 172 0.88 -6.03 8.40
N LEU A 173 1.50 -5.91 7.24
CA LEU A 173 1.11 -6.53 5.99
C LEU A 173 1.16 -8.05 6.10
N GLY A 174 2.20 -8.59 6.74
CA GLY A 174 2.30 -10.01 7.05
C GLY A 174 1.20 -10.50 7.98
N SER A 175 0.91 -9.74 9.03
CA SER A 175 -0.19 -10.03 9.96
C SER A 175 -1.54 -10.03 9.24
N ALA A 176 -1.82 -9.00 8.44
CA ALA A 176 -3.06 -8.89 7.67
C ALA A 176 -3.18 -9.97 6.59
N ALA A 177 -2.09 -10.29 5.88
CA ALA A 177 -2.06 -11.37 4.89
C ALA A 177 -2.29 -12.73 5.54
N LYS A 178 -1.69 -12.98 6.72
CA LYS A 178 -1.95 -14.18 7.51
C LYS A 178 -3.40 -14.27 7.95
N ALA A 179 -3.97 -13.19 8.49
CA ALA A 179 -5.38 -13.13 8.87
C ALA A 179 -6.30 -13.41 7.66
N ALA A 180 -5.96 -12.89 6.48
CA ALA A 180 -6.72 -13.13 5.26
C ALA A 180 -6.63 -14.60 4.79
N VAL A 181 -5.46 -15.23 4.88
CA VAL A 181 -5.28 -16.67 4.60
C VAL A 181 -6.07 -17.52 5.59
N GLU A 182 -5.98 -17.25 6.89
CA GLU A 182 -6.72 -17.97 7.93
C GLU A 182 -8.23 -17.85 7.73
N TYR A 183 -8.71 -16.63 7.42
CA TYR A 183 -10.11 -16.39 7.10
C TYR A 183 -10.55 -17.16 5.85
N ALA A 184 -9.75 -17.17 4.78
CA ALA A 184 -10.06 -17.93 3.57
C ALA A 184 -10.18 -19.43 3.87
N GLN A 185 -9.23 -19.99 4.62
CA GLN A 185 -9.26 -21.40 5.01
C GLN A 185 -10.49 -21.73 5.87
N ALA A 186 -10.82 -20.88 6.84
CA ALA A 186 -11.98 -21.08 7.71
C ALA A 186 -13.33 -21.02 6.95
N ASN A 187 -13.38 -20.32 5.82
CA ASN A 187 -14.59 -20.12 5.03
C ASN A 187 -14.60 -20.90 3.70
N ASN A 188 -13.71 -21.88 3.54
CA ASN A 188 -13.57 -22.70 2.33
C ASN A 188 -13.36 -21.87 1.04
N ILE A 189 -12.68 -20.73 1.16
CA ILE A 189 -12.26 -19.91 0.03
C ILE A 189 -10.92 -20.46 -0.48
N PRO A 190 -10.77 -20.73 -1.79
CA PRO A 190 -9.50 -21.22 -2.33
C PRO A 190 -8.34 -20.25 -2.05
N VAL A 191 -7.26 -20.78 -1.47
CA VAL A 191 -6.03 -20.02 -1.24
C VAL A 191 -4.99 -20.43 -2.26
N ALA A 192 -4.57 -19.50 -3.11
CA ALA A 192 -3.53 -19.74 -4.10
C ALA A 192 -2.17 -20.04 -3.43
N PRO A 193 -1.34 -20.93 -4.00
CA PRO A 193 -0.01 -21.25 -3.45
C PRO A 193 0.88 -20.03 -3.26
N GLU A 194 0.75 -19.01 -4.11
CA GLU A 194 1.50 -17.75 -4.03
C GLU A 194 1.20 -17.01 -2.73
N ALA A 195 -0.06 -16.97 -2.29
CA ALA A 195 -0.45 -16.34 -1.03
C ALA A 195 0.07 -17.11 0.19
N GLN A 196 0.00 -18.45 0.15
CA GLN A 196 0.53 -19.30 1.23
C GLN A 196 2.05 -19.15 1.35
N SER A 197 2.74 -19.18 0.22
CA SER A 197 4.19 -19.07 0.15
C SER A 197 4.68 -17.70 0.58
N ALA A 198 3.97 -16.63 0.19
CA ALA A 198 4.30 -15.26 0.61
C ALA A 198 4.15 -15.08 2.13
N VAL A 199 3.06 -15.57 2.74
CA VAL A 199 2.89 -15.51 4.20
C VAL A 199 3.93 -16.36 4.94
N ALA A 200 4.33 -17.52 4.39
CA ALA A 200 5.34 -18.38 4.99
C ALA A 200 6.78 -17.82 4.87
N ALA A 201 7.03 -16.89 3.96
CA ALA A 201 8.34 -16.31 3.71
C ALA A 201 8.63 -15.03 4.53
N LEU A 202 7.66 -14.57 5.33
CA LEU A 202 7.75 -13.42 6.23
C LEU A 202 8.21 -13.81 7.64
#